data_AF-A0A8R1E3T3-F1
#
_entry.id   AF-A0A8R1E3T3-F1
#
_cell.length_a   1.000
_cell.length_b   1.000
_cell.length_c   1.000
_cell.angle_alpha   90.00
_cell.angle_beta   90.00
_cell.angle_gamma   90.00
#
_symmetry.space_group_name_H-M   'P 1'
#
loop_
_entity.id
_entity.type
_entity.pdbx_description
1 polymer ?
#
loop_
_entity_poly.entity_id
_entity_poly.type
_entity_poly.pdbx_seq_one_letter_code
_entity_poly.pdbx_strand_id
1 'polypeptide(L)'
;MHLLRQFCINQGVFLPGTRNFDLGERRARPEINVYELSYCPTGRRFAVCSTEGVAIYSLDVVSLFDPFQLDTQTTPDVVRRALSMNDYSTALMASLRLNDSKFITDSLESTSITQIPFVVRSLSVLYAERLLQWMSKGNVMSSTIHVHFYMNWLRELLHAHGMNLKGYADVATLTGIQQIVTHHSAHITKM
;
A
#
# COMPACT_ATOMS: atom_id res chain seq x y z
N MET A 1 -22.13 -33.91 3.19
CA MET A 1 -21.87 -32.59 3.81
C MET A 1 -22.29 -31.51 2.82
N HIS A 2 -23.53 -31.46 2.33
CA HIS A 2 -24.73 -31.01 3.04
C HIS A 2 -24.46 -29.80 3.93
N LEU A 3 -24.64 -28.61 3.35
CA LEU A 3 -25.10 -27.41 4.03
C LEU A 3 -25.58 -26.37 2.99
N LEU A 4 -26.89 -26.17 3.01
CA LEU A 4 -27.62 -24.90 2.83
C LEU A 4 -26.85 -23.74 2.16
N ARG A 5 -27.41 -23.23 1.05
CA ARG A 5 -27.75 -21.80 0.91
C ARG A 5 -28.57 -21.55 -0.33
N GLN A 6 -29.88 -21.61 -0.13
CA GLN A 6 -30.86 -21.00 -1.02
C GLN A 6 -30.81 -19.48 -0.77
N PHE A 7 -29.98 -18.77 -1.54
CA PHE A 7 -30.02 -17.31 -1.60
C PHE A 7 -30.77 -16.90 -2.87
N CYS A 8 -32.10 -16.92 -2.79
CA CYS A 8 -32.92 -16.10 -3.67
C CYS A 8 -32.91 -14.67 -3.08
N ILE A 9 -32.03 -13.80 -3.61
CA ILE A 9 -32.12 -12.38 -3.33
C ILE A 9 -33.21 -11.81 -4.24
N ASN A 10 -34.44 -11.86 -3.75
CA ASN A 10 -35.55 -10.97 -4.10
C ASN A 10 -36.70 -11.31 -3.13
N GLN A 11 -36.64 -10.76 -1.91
CA GLN A 11 -37.81 -10.76 -1.03
C GLN A 11 -38.77 -9.69 -1.54
N GLY A 12 -39.62 -10.05 -2.49
CA GLY A 12 -40.81 -9.28 -2.81
C GLY A 12 -41.69 -9.20 -1.56
N VAL A 13 -42.06 -7.99 -1.16
CA VAL A 13 -43.03 -7.78 -0.08
C VAL A 13 -44.39 -8.23 -0.61
N PHE A 14 -44.86 -9.41 -0.19
CA PHE A 14 -46.19 -9.89 -0.54
C PHE A 14 -47.24 -9.17 0.29
N LEU A 15 -48.10 -8.38 -0.36
CA LEU A 15 -49.29 -7.83 0.28
C LEU A 15 -50.33 -8.96 0.45
N PRO A 16 -50.87 -9.17 1.65
CA PRO A 16 -51.86 -10.22 1.88
C PRO A 16 -53.14 -9.91 1.10
N GLY A 17 -53.58 -10.85 0.25
CA GLY A 17 -54.88 -10.79 -0.45
C GLY A 17 -54.81 -10.75 -1.99
N THR A 18 -53.63 -10.62 -2.59
CA THR A 18 -53.51 -10.53 -4.07
C THR A 18 -53.42 -11.92 -4.69
N ARG A 19 -54.41 -12.30 -5.52
CA ARG A 19 -54.43 -13.55 -6.31
C ARG A 19 -53.65 -13.46 -7.63
N ASN A 20 -53.18 -12.26 -7.98
CA ASN A 20 -52.39 -12.01 -9.18
C ASN A 20 -50.91 -12.17 -8.84
N PHE A 21 -50.33 -13.25 -9.33
CA PHE A 21 -48.88 -13.42 -9.41
C PHE A 21 -48.31 -12.24 -10.19
N ASP A 22 -47.33 -11.54 -9.62
CA ASP A 22 -46.64 -10.46 -10.33
C ASP A 22 -45.92 -11.08 -11.54
N LEU A 23 -46.37 -10.75 -12.74
CA LEU A 23 -45.75 -11.22 -14.00
C LEU A 23 -44.29 -10.71 -14.15
N GLY A 24 -43.88 -9.76 -13.30
CA GLY A 24 -42.50 -9.29 -13.17
C GLY A 24 -41.62 -10.12 -12.24
N GLU A 25 -42.15 -11.14 -11.55
CA GLU A 25 -41.37 -11.98 -10.63
C GLU A 25 -40.45 -12.92 -11.42
N ARG A 26 -39.28 -12.40 -11.80
CA ARG A 26 -38.25 -13.16 -12.49
C ARG A 26 -37.61 -14.16 -11.52
N ARG A 27 -38.01 -15.43 -11.63
CA ARG A 27 -37.23 -16.56 -11.11
C ARG A 27 -36.00 -16.77 -11.99
N ALA A 28 -35.01 -15.89 -11.87
CA ALA A 28 -33.71 -16.07 -12.51
C ALA A 28 -32.78 -16.85 -11.57
N ARG A 29 -32.13 -17.90 -12.09
CA ARG A 29 -30.92 -18.46 -11.49
C ARG A 29 -29.76 -17.70 -12.14
N PRO A 30 -29.17 -16.69 -11.49
CA PRO A 30 -28.07 -15.96 -12.11
C PRO A 30 -26.92 -16.94 -12.37
N GLU A 31 -26.51 -17.04 -13.63
CA GLU A 31 -25.30 -17.76 -14.01
C GLU A 31 -24.08 -16.94 -13.62
N ILE A 32 -23.02 -17.61 -13.16
CA ILE A 32 -21.77 -16.93 -12.81
C ILE A 32 -21.03 -16.62 -14.11
N ASN A 33 -20.98 -15.34 -14.46
CA ASN A 33 -20.24 -14.86 -15.63
C ASN A 33 -19.27 -13.76 -15.21
N VAL A 34 -18.11 -13.70 -15.89
CA VAL A 34 -17.12 -12.63 -15.76
C VAL A 34 -17.19 -11.76 -17.00
N TYR A 35 -17.47 -10.47 -16.82
CA TYR A 35 -17.62 -9.49 -17.88
C TYR A 35 -16.29 -8.85 -18.28
N GLU A 36 -15.48 -8.48 -17.28
CA GLU A 36 -14.24 -7.75 -17.49
C GLU A 36 -13.23 -8.10 -16.41
N LEU A 37 -11.95 -8.06 -16.79
CA LEU A 37 -10.82 -8.17 -15.89
C LEU A 37 -9.87 -7.00 -16.14
N SER A 38 -9.52 -6.28 -15.08
CA SER A 38 -8.63 -5.12 -15.16
C SER A 38 -7.48 -5.25 -14.17
N TYR A 39 -6.25 -4.98 -14.62
CA TYR A 39 -5.05 -5.06 -13.80
C TYR A 39 -4.64 -3.69 -13.27
N CYS A 40 -4.16 -3.65 -12.03
CA CYS A 40 -3.47 -2.49 -11.51
C CYS A 40 -2.13 -2.32 -12.25
N PRO A 41 -1.70 -1.11 -12.64
CA PRO A 41 -0.43 -0.91 -13.33
C PRO A 41 0.82 -1.36 -12.55
N THR A 42 0.70 -1.49 -11.22
CA THR A 42 1.76 -2.09 -10.38
C THR A 42 1.81 -3.62 -10.48
N GLY A 43 0.83 -4.26 -11.12
CA GLY A 43 0.73 -5.72 -11.26
C GLY A 43 0.35 -6.48 -9.99
N ARG A 44 0.18 -5.79 -8.85
CA ARG A 44 -0.07 -6.43 -7.55
C ARG A 44 -1.54 -6.74 -7.24
N ARG A 45 -2.45 -6.14 -8.01
CA ARG A 45 -3.91 -6.25 -7.81
C ARG A 45 -4.61 -6.35 -9.15
N PHE A 46 -5.74 -7.02 -9.17
CA PHE A 46 -6.64 -7.04 -10.32
C PHE A 46 -8.10 -7.05 -9.85
N ALA A 47 -8.97 -6.44 -10.65
CA ALA A 47 -10.40 -6.42 -10.43
C ALA A 47 -11.09 -7.33 -11.44
N VAL A 48 -12.07 -8.10 -10.96
CA VAL A 48 -12.92 -8.97 -11.76
C VAL A 48 -14.35 -8.47 -11.63
N CYS A 49 -14.95 -8.09 -12.75
CA CYS A 49 -16.36 -7.73 -12.83
C CYS A 49 -17.17 -8.98 -13.16
N SER A 50 -18.04 -9.40 -12.26
CA SER A 50 -18.85 -10.62 -12.38
C SER A 50 -20.34 -10.34 -12.14
N THR A 51 -21.20 -11.34 -12.33
CA THR A 51 -22.65 -11.23 -12.08
C THR A 51 -23.00 -10.98 -10.61
N GLU A 52 -22.11 -11.31 -9.67
CA GLU A 52 -22.27 -10.99 -8.24
C GLU A 52 -21.78 -9.58 -7.87
N GLY A 53 -20.97 -8.95 -8.74
CA GLY A 53 -20.37 -7.64 -8.50
C GLY A 53 -18.89 -7.58 -8.89
N VAL A 54 -18.18 -6.58 -8.35
CA VAL A 54 -16.74 -6.37 -8.60
C VAL A 54 -15.93 -6.94 -7.44
N ALA A 55 -15.14 -7.97 -7.72
CA ALA A 55 -14.18 -8.55 -6.78
C ALA A 55 -12.78 -7.98 -7.04
N ILE A 56 -12.10 -7.50 -6.00
CA ILE A 56 -10.72 -7.02 -6.08
C ILE A 56 -9.82 -8.05 -5.41
N TYR A 57 -8.91 -8.62 -6.19
CA TYR A 57 -7.90 -9.55 -5.71
C TYR A 57 -6.56 -8.83 -5.58
N SER A 58 -5.80 -9.16 -4.54
CA SER A 58 -4.53 -8.54 -4.22
C SER A 58 -3.53 -9.58 -3.75
N LEU A 59 -2.27 -9.43 -4.14
CA LEU A 59 -1.13 -10.16 -3.57
C LEU A 59 -0.67 -9.58 -2.23
N ASP A 60 -1.22 -8.44 -1.82
CA ASP A 60 -0.89 -7.81 -0.54
C ASP A 60 -1.48 -8.64 0.60
N VAL A 61 -0.65 -9.50 1.18
CA VAL A 61 -0.97 -10.18 2.43
C VAL A 61 -0.81 -9.17 3.56
N VAL A 62 -1.83 -9.05 4.43
CA VAL A 62 -1.68 -8.33 5.71
C VAL A 62 -0.82 -9.20 6.61
N SER A 63 0.49 -9.24 6.36
CA SER A 63 1.43 -9.84 7.29
C SER A 63 1.54 -8.90 8.48
N LEU A 64 1.18 -9.37 9.67
CA LEU A 64 1.29 -8.58 10.90
C LEU A 64 2.76 -8.30 11.25
N PHE A 65 3.71 -9.09 10.71
CA PHE A 65 5.14 -8.93 10.96
C PHE A 65 5.97 -9.69 9.89
N ASP A 66 6.67 -8.96 9.02
CA ASP A 66 7.64 -9.50 8.04
C ASP A 66 9.00 -8.81 8.26
N PRO A 67 9.80 -9.28 9.22
CA PRO A 67 10.99 -8.55 9.61
C PRO A 67 12.10 -8.72 8.57
N PHE A 68 12.74 -7.62 8.20
CA PHE A 68 13.80 -7.60 7.19
C PHE A 68 15.17 -7.62 7.89
N GLN A 69 15.96 -8.67 7.67
CA GLN A 69 17.26 -8.83 8.34
C GLN A 69 17.19 -8.60 9.86
N LEU A 70 16.20 -9.21 10.53
CA LEU A 70 16.05 -9.07 11.97
C LEU A 70 17.26 -9.65 12.68
N ASP A 71 17.80 -8.89 13.63
CA ASP A 71 18.81 -9.36 14.55
C ASP A 71 18.23 -9.34 15.96
N THR A 72 18.83 -10.09 16.88
CA THR A 72 18.43 -10.12 18.30
C THR A 72 18.50 -8.71 18.93
N GLN A 73 19.29 -7.81 18.32
CA GLN A 73 19.48 -6.44 18.76
C GLN A 73 18.46 -5.42 18.20
N THR A 74 17.56 -5.80 17.29
CA THR A 74 16.59 -4.88 16.71
C THR A 74 15.29 -4.88 17.51
N THR A 75 15.20 -4.01 18.52
CA THR A 75 13.98 -3.80 19.33
C THR A 75 13.41 -2.39 19.16
N PRO A 76 12.11 -2.18 19.41
CA PRO A 76 11.51 -0.83 19.40
C PRO A 76 12.21 0.17 20.31
N ASP A 77 12.76 -0.30 21.44
CA ASP A 77 13.51 0.54 22.38
C ASP A 77 14.84 1.03 21.80
N VAL A 78 15.46 0.29 20.87
CA VAL A 78 16.65 0.77 20.15
C VAL A 78 16.28 1.93 19.23
N VAL A 79 15.16 1.85 18.51
CA VAL A 79 14.67 2.94 17.65
C VAL A 79 14.45 4.20 18.48
N ARG A 80 13.70 4.10 19.59
CA ARG A 80 13.41 5.25 20.46
C ARG A 80 14.67 5.86 21.07
N ARG A 81 15.62 5.03 21.51
CA ARG A 81 16.91 5.51 22.04
C ARG A 81 17.75 6.20 20.97
N ALA A 82 17.84 5.63 19.77
CA ALA A 82 18.56 6.25 18.66
C ALA A 82 17.97 7.63 18.30
N LEU A 83 16.64 7.74 18.26
CA LEU A 83 15.95 9.03 18.06
C LEU A 83 16.27 10.03 19.18
N SER A 84 16.29 9.59 20.45
CA SER A 84 16.65 10.46 21.58
C SER A 84 18.10 10.97 21.53
N MET A 85 19.01 10.20 20.92
CA MET A 85 20.40 10.57 20.72
C MET A 85 20.65 11.35 19.43
N ASN A 86 19.60 11.65 18.65
CA ASN A 86 19.67 12.25 17.31
C ASN A 86 20.50 11.43 16.29
N ASP A 87 20.61 10.11 16.50
CA ASP A 87 21.17 9.21 15.50
C ASP A 87 20.07 8.70 14.57
N TYR A 88 19.72 9.53 13.58
CA TYR A 88 18.66 9.25 12.62
C TYR A 88 18.99 8.09 11.69
N SER A 89 20.28 7.86 11.39
CA SER A 89 20.72 6.79 10.49
C SER A 89 20.45 5.41 11.09
N THR A 90 20.85 5.22 12.34
CA THR A 90 20.60 3.98 13.09
C THR A 90 19.12 3.80 13.38
N ALA A 91 18.40 4.87 13.72
CA ALA A 91 16.95 4.82 13.95
C ALA A 91 16.19 4.36 12.69
N LEU A 92 16.53 4.90 11.51
CA LEU A 92 15.89 4.53 10.26
C LEU A 92 16.22 3.10 9.84
N MET A 93 17.48 2.66 9.98
CA MET A 93 17.84 1.26 9.69
C MET A 93 17.14 0.29 10.64
N ALA A 94 17.07 0.61 11.93
CA ALA A 94 16.41 -0.25 12.92
C ALA A 94 14.89 -0.32 12.71
N SER A 95 14.24 0.80 12.35
CA SER A 95 12.81 0.80 12.02
C SER A 95 12.49 0.04 10.73
N LEU A 96 13.34 0.15 9.70
CA LEU A 96 13.22 -0.65 8.48
C LEU A 96 13.39 -2.15 8.73
N ARG A 97 14.27 -2.55 9.66
CA ARG A 97 14.45 -3.97 10.04
C ARG A 97 13.23 -4.53 10.77
N LEU A 98 12.65 -3.75 11.69
CA LEU A 98 11.39 -4.09 12.35
C LEU A 98 10.20 -4.15 11.38
N ASN A 99 10.29 -3.42 10.26
CA ASN A 99 9.25 -3.34 9.24
C ASN A 99 7.88 -2.89 9.77
N ASP A 100 7.89 -2.03 10.80
CA ASP A 100 6.69 -1.40 11.35
C ASP A 100 6.58 0.03 10.82
N SER A 101 5.51 0.28 10.06
CA SER A 101 5.25 1.57 9.44
C SER A 101 5.23 2.74 10.42
N LYS A 102 4.81 2.53 11.67
CA LYS A 102 4.79 3.62 12.67
C LYS A 102 6.19 4.10 12.99
N PHE A 103 7.10 3.18 13.29
CA PHE A 103 8.48 3.52 13.60
C PHE A 103 9.25 4.07 12.39
N ILE A 104 8.91 3.63 11.18
CA ILE A 104 9.49 4.18 9.94
C ILE A 104 9.03 5.63 9.76
N THR A 105 7.73 5.91 9.89
CA THR A 105 7.18 7.27 9.84
C THR A 105 7.81 8.16 10.91
N ASP A 106 7.84 7.70 12.17
CA ASP A 106 8.41 8.46 13.29
C ASP A 106 9.90 8.80 13.03
N SER A 107 10.67 7.85 12.49
CA SER A 107 12.08 8.05 12.18
C SER A 107 12.28 9.06 11.04
N LEU A 108 11.45 8.98 10.00
CA LEU A 108 11.48 9.93 8.89
C LEU A 108 11.10 11.33 9.36
N GLU A 109 9.97 11.50 10.04
CA GLU A 109 9.43 12.80 10.45
C GLU A 109 10.26 13.47 11.55
N SER A 110 10.96 12.70 12.39
CA SER A 110 11.92 13.24 13.37
C SER A 110 13.20 13.79 12.73
N THR A 111 13.52 13.41 11.50
CA THR A 111 14.74 13.82 10.82
C THR A 111 14.57 15.21 10.20
N SER A 112 15.46 16.14 10.54
CA SER A 112 15.48 17.48 9.94
C SER A 112 15.83 17.44 8.45
N ILE A 113 15.27 18.35 7.65
CA ILE A 113 15.47 18.44 6.19
C ILE A 113 16.95 18.52 5.81
N THR A 114 17.76 19.20 6.62
CA THR A 114 19.21 19.35 6.39
C THR A 114 19.99 18.06 6.59
N GLN A 115 19.46 17.11 7.37
CA GLN A 115 20.10 15.84 7.68
C GLN A 115 19.72 14.73 6.70
N ILE A 116 18.63 14.90 5.93
CA ILE A 116 18.13 13.89 4.96
C ILE A 116 19.24 13.38 4.02
N PRO A 117 20.05 14.24 3.35
CA PRO A 117 21.06 13.74 2.42
C PRO A 117 22.13 12.88 3.09
N PHE A 118 22.48 13.17 4.34
CA PHE A 118 23.46 12.41 5.11
C PHE A 118 22.90 11.04 5.51
N VAL A 119 21.66 11.02 6.00
CA VAL A 119 20.98 9.78 6.38
C VAL A 119 20.83 8.88 5.16
N VAL A 120 20.33 9.41 4.04
CA VAL A 120 20.15 8.63 2.80
C VAL A 120 21.46 8.03 2.29
N ARG A 121 22.57 8.78 2.30
CA ARG A 121 23.88 8.28 1.85
C ARG A 121 24.46 7.21 2.76
N SER A 122 24.11 7.22 4.05
CA SER A 122 24.53 6.19 5.01
C SER A 122 23.81 4.86 4.82
N LEU A 123 22.65 4.84 4.16
CA LEU A 123 21.88 3.62 3.90
C LEU A 123 22.58 2.74 2.85
N SER A 124 22.54 1.43 3.07
CA SER A 124 22.88 0.47 2.02
C SER A 124 21.77 0.41 0.96
N VAL A 125 22.11 -0.07 -0.24
CA VAL A 125 21.16 -0.21 -1.36
C VAL A 125 19.93 -1.05 -0.96
N LEU A 126 20.14 -2.08 -0.14
CA LEU A 126 19.06 -2.93 0.37
C LEU A 126 18.05 -2.17 1.24
N TYR A 127 18.53 -1.32 2.16
CA TYR A 127 17.65 -0.51 2.99
C TYR A 127 16.99 0.62 2.18
N ALA A 128 17.71 1.20 1.22
CA ALA A 128 17.14 2.19 0.30
C ALA A 128 16.00 1.61 -0.53
N GLU A 129 16.16 0.39 -1.04
CA GLU A 129 15.09 -0.32 -1.76
C GLU A 129 13.90 -0.60 -0.84
N ARG A 130 14.14 -1.10 0.39
CA ARG A 130 13.06 -1.36 1.35
C ARG A 130 12.29 -0.09 1.71
N LEU A 131 12.99 1.03 1.86
CA LEU A 131 12.37 2.32 2.10
C LEU A 131 11.52 2.78 0.91
N LEU A 132 11.99 2.61 -0.32
CA LEU A 132 11.19 2.88 -1.54
C LEU A 132 9.94 2.00 -1.62
N GLN A 133 10.08 0.70 -1.31
CA GLN A 133 8.94 -0.21 -1.27
C GLN A 133 7.92 0.23 -0.22
N TRP A 134 8.37 0.64 0.96
CA TRP A 134 7.50 1.18 2.01
C TRP A 134 6.80 2.47 1.57
N MET A 135 7.53 3.41 0.96
CA MET A 135 6.96 4.65 0.41
C MET A 135 5.91 4.39 -0.67
N SER A 136 6.14 3.40 -1.54
CA SER A 136 5.20 3.02 -2.60
C SER A 136 3.96 2.29 -2.07
N LYS A 137 4.11 1.41 -1.08
CA LYS A 137 3.01 0.54 -0.59
C LYS A 137 2.22 1.16 0.57
N GLY A 138 2.87 1.99 1.39
CA GLY A 138 2.38 2.36 2.72
C GLY A 138 1.18 3.30 2.74
N ASN A 139 0.68 3.76 1.58
CA ASN A 139 -0.35 4.79 1.44
C ASN A 139 -0.03 6.14 2.13
N VAL A 140 1.03 6.22 2.92
CA VAL A 140 1.50 7.40 3.66
C VAL A 140 1.72 8.57 2.70
N MET A 141 2.41 8.34 1.59
CA MET A 141 2.66 9.41 0.62
C MET A 141 1.39 9.89 -0.08
N SER A 142 0.38 9.04 -0.25
CA SER A 142 -0.87 9.40 -0.94
C SER A 142 -1.83 10.21 -0.07
N SER A 143 -1.76 10.05 1.26
CA SER A 143 -2.68 10.70 2.22
C SER A 143 -2.02 11.75 3.10
N THR A 144 -0.71 11.96 3.00
CA THR A 144 0.02 12.90 3.86
C THR A 144 -0.24 14.35 3.50
N ILE A 145 -0.29 15.21 4.51
CA ILE A 145 -0.29 16.67 4.35
C ILE A 145 1.13 17.21 4.06
N HIS A 146 2.17 16.46 4.42
CA HIS A 146 3.58 16.87 4.31
C HIS A 146 4.20 16.46 2.96
N VAL A 147 3.47 16.67 1.85
CA VAL A 147 3.89 16.21 0.52
C VAL A 147 5.30 16.67 0.17
N HIS A 148 5.64 17.94 0.41
CA HIS A 148 6.98 18.48 0.11
C HIS A 148 8.09 17.73 0.85
N PHE A 149 7.87 17.37 2.11
CA PHE A 149 8.85 16.65 2.94
C PHE A 149 9.14 15.25 2.38
N TYR A 150 8.09 14.48 2.08
CA TYR A 150 8.23 13.14 1.51
C TYR A 150 8.80 13.17 0.08
N MET A 151 8.48 14.20 -0.72
CA MET A 151 9.09 14.38 -2.04
C MET A 151 10.58 14.72 -1.96
N ASN A 152 11.01 15.43 -0.92
CA ASN A 152 12.44 15.68 -0.70
C ASN A 152 13.19 14.38 -0.33
N TRP A 153 12.60 13.56 0.55
CA TRP A 153 13.13 12.22 0.84
C TRP A 153 13.25 11.35 -0.42
N LEU A 154 12.19 11.29 -1.22
CA LEU A 154 12.19 10.51 -2.45
C LEU A 154 13.25 11.01 -3.45
N ARG A 155 13.39 12.34 -3.59
CA ARG A 155 14.42 12.96 -4.44
C ARG A 155 15.82 12.55 -4.01
N GLU A 156 16.16 12.73 -2.73
CA GLU A 156 17.50 12.41 -2.22
C GLU A 156 17.79 10.91 -2.33
N LEU A 157 16.79 10.06 -2.06
CA LEU A 157 16.90 8.61 -2.15
C LEU A 157 17.19 8.15 -3.59
N LEU A 158 16.44 8.67 -4.56
CA LEU A 158 16.66 8.37 -5.98
C LEU A 158 17.96 9.00 -6.50
N HIS A 159 18.35 10.17 -6.01
CA HIS A 159 19.60 10.81 -6.41
C HIS A 159 20.84 10.05 -5.92
N ALA A 160 20.82 9.57 -4.67
CA ALA A 160 21.94 8.84 -4.08
C ALA A 160 22.01 7.37 -4.56
N HIS A 161 20.87 6.69 -4.66
CA HIS A 161 20.82 5.23 -4.90
C HIS A 161 20.21 4.83 -6.25
N GLY A 162 19.66 5.76 -7.04
CA GLY A 162 18.89 5.45 -8.24
C GLY A 162 19.63 4.62 -9.29
N MET A 163 20.93 4.88 -9.49
CA MET A 163 21.74 4.09 -10.44
C MET A 163 21.96 2.67 -9.93
N ASN A 164 22.18 2.50 -8.62
CA ASN A 164 22.40 1.21 -8.00
C ASN A 164 21.11 0.38 -7.90
N LEU A 165 19.96 1.04 -7.86
CA LEU A 165 18.64 0.40 -7.86
C LEU A 165 18.23 -0.15 -9.22
N LYS A 166 18.91 0.26 -10.31
CA LYS A 166 18.67 -0.22 -11.67
C LYS A 166 19.10 -1.69 -11.81
N GLY A 167 18.19 -2.60 -11.44
CA GLY A 167 18.40 -4.05 -11.45
C GLY A 167 17.95 -4.75 -10.17
N TYR A 168 17.87 -4.02 -9.05
CA TYR A 168 17.38 -4.53 -7.76
C TYR A 168 15.93 -4.12 -7.50
N ALA A 169 15.55 -2.89 -7.87
CA ALA A 169 14.22 -2.39 -7.60
C ALA A 169 13.16 -3.09 -8.46
N ASP A 170 12.15 -3.63 -7.80
CA ASP A 170 10.96 -4.18 -8.44
C ASP A 170 10.27 -3.09 -9.29
N VAL A 171 9.95 -3.44 -10.54
CA VAL A 171 9.27 -2.54 -11.50
C VAL A 171 7.95 -2.04 -10.89
N ALA A 172 7.25 -2.88 -10.13
CA ALA A 172 6.01 -2.49 -9.46
C ALA A 172 6.22 -1.33 -8.48
N THR A 173 7.37 -1.29 -7.79
CA THR A 173 7.72 -0.23 -6.84
C THR A 173 8.00 1.08 -7.58
N LEU A 174 8.75 1.02 -8.68
CA LEU A 174 9.04 2.20 -9.49
C LEU A 174 7.78 2.76 -10.15
N THR A 175 6.93 1.89 -10.69
CA THR A 175 5.62 2.29 -11.26
C THR A 175 4.72 2.88 -10.17
N GLY A 176 4.69 2.31 -8.98
CA GLY A 176 3.93 2.84 -7.85
C GLY A 176 4.40 4.24 -7.43
N ILE A 177 5.70 4.46 -7.34
CA ILE A 177 6.29 5.78 -7.08
C ILE A 177 5.91 6.77 -8.18
N GLN A 178 6.04 6.38 -9.46
CA GLN A 178 5.66 7.23 -10.59
C GLN A 178 4.19 7.64 -10.50
N GLN A 179 3.29 6.70 -10.18
CA GLN A 179 1.88 6.99 -9.97
C GLN A 179 1.66 8.00 -8.83
N ILE A 180 2.34 7.83 -7.70
CA ILE A 180 2.25 8.77 -6.56
C ILE A 180 2.72 10.17 -6.97
N VAL A 181 3.86 10.29 -7.66
CA VAL A 181 4.38 11.59 -8.11
C VAL A 181 3.42 12.25 -9.10
N THR A 182 2.91 11.51 -10.08
CA THR A 182 1.94 12.04 -11.07
C THR A 182 0.62 12.47 -10.43
N HIS A 183 0.14 11.73 -9.42
CA HIS A 183 -1.06 12.09 -8.67
C HIS A 183 -0.90 13.45 -7.97
N HIS A 184 0.22 13.64 -7.26
CA HIS A 184 0.50 14.91 -6.56
C HIS A 184 0.76 16.06 -7.53
N SER A 185 1.48 15.84 -8.62
CA SER A 185 1.69 16.89 -9.62
C SER A 185 0.37 17.35 -10.24
N ALA A 186 -0.52 16.41 -10.57
CA ALA A 186 -1.83 16.74 -11.13
C ALA A 186 -2.70 17.52 -10.13
N HIS A 187 -2.59 17.22 -8.83
CA HIS A 187 -3.34 17.93 -7.79
C HIS A 187 -2.81 19.36 -7.58
N ILE A 188 -1.47 19.54 -7.56
CA ILE A 188 -0.83 20.85 -7.40
C ILE A 188 -1.08 21.74 -8.60
N THR A 189 -1.03 21.22 -9.83
CA THR A 189 -1.25 22.02 -11.06
C THR A 189 -2.70 22.47 -11.24
N LYS A 190 -3.66 21.80 -10.59
CA LYS A 190 -5.09 22.14 -10.68
C LYS A 190 -5.54 23.18 -9.64
N MET A 191 -4.66 23.56 -8.72
CA MET A 191 -4.87 24.66 -7.76
C MET A 191 -4.39 25.98 -8.36
#